data_AF-A0A7S0A098-F1
#
_entry.id   AF-A0A7S0A098-F1
#
_cell.length_a   1.000
_cell.length_b   1.000
_cell.length_c   1.000
_cell.angle_alpha   90.00
_cell.angle_beta   90.00
_cell.angle_gamma   90.00
#
_symmetry.space_group_name_H-M   'P 1'
#
loop_
_entity.id
_entity.type
_entity.pdbx_description
1 polymer ?
#
loop_
_entity_poly.entity_id
_entity_poly.type
_entity_poly.pdbx_seq_one_letter_code
_entity_poly.pdbx_strand_id
1 'polypeptide(L)'
;MAEKLSLNVWLHPSMQVPFKFDSKAHPFEISPSSTIVDLMDECEAVFEEASKEAGTPQELQINVLWNVKDHKKALNPNDKIGQHFVAGDTFGVYGDISPARERFAPKAEEDKIPVTILTGFLGSGKTTLLNYILQEQQDKKIVVIENEFGEISIDDALLKQDKLTMAEKILVMDNGCMCCTIRGDLENGLKQILEDIRKEGSSIDAIMIETTGMADPVPIVRTFMSNPQLTAELRLDAVVAMADAKNITGRLEDQVEEGKVNEAYQQVAFADKIILNKLDLITMDEAIAVKDRIRDINKYAKILPAVKGRVKVTELANIRAHDMTNFVNEDLEKEAEVAPELEHGHGGDHGGHGDGHGHDESCTEDHGGSGHEGDHGGGHGSGHGTGHGTGHGTGHGTGHG
;
A
#
# COMPACT_ATOMS: atom_id res chain seq x y z
N MET A 1 -43.35 -4.20 16.83
CA MET A 1 -42.19 -3.57 17.47
C MET A 1 -41.61 -4.61 18.41
N ALA A 2 -40.35 -4.99 18.28
CA ALA A 2 -39.73 -5.93 19.21
C ALA A 2 -39.62 -5.26 20.58
N GLU A 3 -40.06 -5.95 21.64
CA GLU A 3 -40.04 -5.46 23.01
C GLU A 3 -38.57 -5.38 23.49
N LYS A 4 -38.09 -4.18 23.80
CA LYS A 4 -36.72 -3.95 24.31
C LYS A 4 -36.69 -4.14 25.82
N LEU A 5 -35.56 -4.64 26.33
CA LEU A 5 -35.27 -4.69 27.76
C LEU A 5 -34.50 -3.43 28.14
N SER A 6 -34.98 -2.76 29.19
CA SER A 6 -34.26 -1.66 29.83
C SER A 6 -33.34 -2.24 30.91
N LEU A 7 -32.02 -2.12 30.74
CA LEU A 7 -31.02 -2.66 31.67
C LEU A 7 -30.16 -1.54 32.27
N ASN A 8 -29.65 -1.77 33.48
CA ASN A 8 -28.71 -0.86 34.14
C ASN A 8 -27.31 -1.47 34.18
N VAL A 9 -26.28 -0.63 34.17
CA VAL A 9 -24.89 -1.08 34.32
C VAL A 9 -24.37 -0.86 35.74
N TRP A 10 -23.52 -1.77 36.19
CA TRP A 10 -22.71 -1.61 37.39
C TRP A 10 -21.25 -1.87 37.04
N LEU A 11 -20.41 -0.83 37.16
CA LEU A 11 -18.97 -0.95 36.94
C LEU A 11 -18.30 -1.48 38.23
N HIS A 12 -17.47 -2.51 38.11
CA HIS A 12 -16.80 -3.07 39.28
C HIS A 12 -15.82 -2.05 39.91
N PRO A 13 -15.85 -1.84 41.25
CA PRO A 13 -15.04 -0.80 41.91
C PRO A 13 -13.53 -0.90 41.70
N SER A 14 -13.01 -2.10 41.42
CA SER A 14 -11.57 -2.29 41.16
C SER A 14 -11.10 -1.72 39.82
N MET A 15 -12.01 -1.35 38.91
CA MET A 15 -11.65 -0.76 37.62
C MET A 15 -11.07 0.65 37.75
N GLN A 16 -11.25 1.31 38.91
CA GLN A 16 -10.70 2.66 39.18
C GLN A 16 -11.02 3.68 38.07
N VAL A 17 -12.30 3.78 37.70
CA VAL A 17 -12.77 4.69 36.65
C VAL A 17 -12.31 6.12 36.92
N PRO A 18 -11.56 6.77 36.00
CA PRO A 18 -10.90 8.05 36.25
C PRO A 18 -11.84 9.26 36.13
N PHE A 19 -13.14 9.04 35.93
CA PHE A 19 -14.16 10.07 35.84
C PHE A 19 -15.47 9.61 36.51
N LYS A 20 -16.40 10.55 36.70
CA LYS A 20 -17.70 10.24 37.30
C LYS A 20 -18.64 9.68 36.23
N PHE A 21 -18.82 8.35 36.22
CA PHE A 21 -19.78 7.67 35.37
C PHE A 21 -21.11 7.48 36.13
N ASP A 22 -22.20 8.11 35.66
CA ASP A 22 -23.54 7.93 36.24
C ASP A 22 -24.29 6.81 35.53
N SER A 23 -24.19 5.59 36.07
CA SER A 23 -24.81 4.42 35.45
C SER A 23 -26.34 4.44 35.44
N LYS A 24 -26.99 5.34 36.19
CA LYS A 24 -28.45 5.52 36.17
C LYS A 24 -28.91 6.52 35.13
N ALA A 25 -28.02 7.37 34.63
CA ALA A 25 -28.32 8.32 33.56
C ALA A 25 -28.37 7.63 32.17
N HIS A 26 -27.79 6.43 32.06
CA HIS A 26 -27.69 5.68 30.81
C HIS A 26 -28.33 4.28 30.91
N PRO A 27 -29.68 4.19 30.83
CA PRO A 27 -30.35 2.89 30.70
C PRO A 27 -30.05 2.30 29.30
N PHE A 28 -29.70 1.02 29.26
CA PHE A 28 -29.42 0.27 28.03
C PHE A 28 -30.72 -0.34 27.49
N GLU A 29 -31.11 0.07 26.29
CA GLU A 29 -32.38 -0.33 25.65
C GLU A 29 -32.13 -1.33 24.51
N ILE A 30 -31.96 -2.59 24.89
CA ILE A 30 -31.46 -3.65 24.01
C ILE A 30 -32.50 -4.74 23.77
N SER A 31 -32.45 -5.38 22.59
CA SER A 31 -33.38 -6.48 22.27
C SER A 31 -33.05 -7.74 23.09
N PRO A 32 -34.04 -8.46 23.65
CA PRO A 32 -33.81 -9.76 24.29
C PRO A 32 -33.18 -10.79 23.34
N SER A 33 -33.33 -10.61 22.03
CA SER A 33 -32.74 -11.46 21.00
C SER A 33 -31.29 -11.12 20.64
N SER A 34 -30.76 -10.00 21.12
CA SER A 34 -29.34 -9.64 20.98
C SER A 34 -28.48 -10.54 21.87
N THR A 35 -27.18 -10.59 21.56
CA THR A 35 -26.20 -11.38 22.30
C THR A 35 -25.59 -10.59 23.45
N ILE A 36 -24.91 -11.29 24.36
CA ILE A 36 -24.15 -10.63 25.43
C ILE A 36 -23.01 -9.78 24.86
N VAL A 37 -22.36 -10.19 23.75
CA VAL A 37 -21.37 -9.35 23.04
C VAL A 37 -21.99 -8.02 22.63
N ASP A 38 -23.17 -8.02 22.03
CA ASP A 38 -23.83 -6.77 21.60
C ASP A 38 -24.06 -5.81 22.77
N LEU A 39 -24.39 -6.34 23.96
CA LEU A 39 -24.54 -5.56 25.19
C LEU A 39 -23.19 -5.02 25.70
N MET A 40 -22.13 -5.81 25.57
CA MET A 40 -20.77 -5.37 25.92
C MET A 40 -20.35 -4.20 25.03
N ASP A 41 -20.50 -4.34 23.71
CA ASP A 41 -20.14 -3.30 22.73
C ASP A 41 -20.93 -1.99 22.98
N GLU A 42 -22.24 -2.08 23.25
CA GLU A 42 -23.07 -0.92 23.58
C GLU A 42 -22.60 -0.25 24.88
N CYS A 43 -22.25 -1.04 25.90
CA CYS A 43 -21.71 -0.53 27.16
C CYS A 43 -20.35 0.16 27.00
N GLU A 44 -19.46 -0.39 26.19
CA GLU A 44 -18.15 0.19 25.88
C GLU A 44 -18.31 1.54 25.17
N ALA A 45 -19.22 1.63 24.19
CA ALA A 45 -19.51 2.86 23.46
C ALA A 45 -20.06 3.97 24.37
N VAL A 46 -21.04 3.64 25.24
CA VAL A 46 -21.60 4.60 26.22
C VAL A 46 -20.54 5.06 27.22
N PHE A 47 -19.67 4.16 27.68
CA PHE A 47 -18.57 4.51 28.56
C PHE A 47 -17.59 5.49 27.90
N GLU A 48 -17.24 5.23 26.63
CA GLU A 48 -16.34 6.09 25.86
C GLU A 48 -16.95 7.49 25.67
N GLU A 49 -18.22 7.59 25.31
CA GLU A 49 -18.94 8.87 25.17
C GLU A 49 -18.97 9.65 26.49
N ALA A 50 -19.35 9.01 27.58
CA ALA A 50 -19.36 9.64 28.90
C ALA A 50 -17.96 10.11 29.36
N SER A 51 -16.90 9.38 28.98
CA SER A 51 -15.52 9.78 29.28
C SER A 51 -15.09 11.03 28.50
N LYS A 52 -15.56 11.17 27.25
CA LYS A 52 -15.32 12.34 26.40
C LYS A 52 -16.01 13.57 26.99
N GLU A 53 -17.27 13.44 27.41
CA GLU A 53 -18.02 14.52 28.06
C GLU A 53 -17.37 14.98 29.39
N ALA A 54 -16.77 14.04 30.13
CA ALA A 54 -16.05 14.34 31.36
C ALA A 54 -14.67 14.99 31.15
N GLY A 55 -14.20 15.11 29.90
CA GLY A 55 -12.91 15.72 29.56
C GLY A 55 -11.69 14.83 29.77
N THR A 56 -11.89 13.52 29.98
CA THR A 56 -10.81 12.53 30.13
C THR A 56 -11.08 11.30 29.26
N PRO A 57 -10.93 11.39 27.92
CA PRO A 57 -11.28 10.31 27.00
C PRO A 57 -10.60 8.98 27.37
N GLN A 58 -11.41 7.95 27.62
CA GLN A 58 -10.98 6.59 27.95
C GLN A 58 -11.71 5.58 27.05
N GLU A 59 -11.01 4.49 26.69
CA GLU A 59 -11.60 3.28 26.14
C GLU A 59 -11.77 2.24 27.25
N LEU A 60 -12.91 1.56 27.25
CA LEU A 60 -13.19 0.39 28.09
C LEU A 60 -13.19 -0.85 27.21
N GLN A 61 -12.46 -1.89 27.63
CA GLN A 61 -12.58 -3.24 27.06
C GLN A 61 -13.12 -4.17 28.14
N ILE A 62 -14.35 -4.65 27.97
CA ILE A 62 -15.02 -5.53 28.94
C ILE A 62 -14.47 -6.95 28.79
N ASN A 63 -13.90 -7.46 29.88
CA ASN A 63 -13.38 -8.82 29.96
C ASN A 63 -14.43 -9.80 30.52
N VAL A 64 -15.28 -9.30 31.43
CA VAL A 64 -16.26 -10.11 32.15
C VAL A 64 -17.55 -9.33 32.32
N LEU A 65 -18.67 -9.96 31.95
CA LEU A 65 -20.03 -9.47 32.19
C LEU A 65 -20.83 -10.54 32.94
N TRP A 66 -21.60 -10.12 33.94
CA TRP A 66 -22.50 -11.01 34.69
C TRP A 66 -23.82 -10.33 35.05
N ASN A 67 -24.85 -11.10 35.42
CA ASN A 67 -26.05 -10.53 36.04
C ASN A 67 -25.78 -10.31 37.53
N VAL A 68 -25.96 -9.10 38.06
CA VAL A 68 -25.66 -8.78 39.48
C VAL A 68 -26.42 -9.68 40.46
N LYS A 69 -27.60 -10.20 40.08
CA LYS A 69 -28.36 -11.18 40.87
C LYS A 69 -27.62 -12.53 41.02
N ASP A 70 -26.79 -12.90 40.04
CA ASP A 70 -25.93 -14.09 40.05
C ASP A 70 -24.44 -13.71 39.84
N HIS A 71 -23.87 -13.07 40.86
CA HIS A 71 -22.50 -12.56 40.86
C HIS A 71 -21.38 -13.63 40.80
N LYS A 72 -21.72 -14.92 40.78
CA LYS A 72 -20.72 -16.01 40.77
C LYS A 72 -20.46 -16.56 39.37
N LYS A 73 -21.21 -16.12 38.36
CA LYS A 73 -21.17 -16.70 37.02
C LYS A 73 -21.07 -15.61 35.96
N ALA A 74 -19.92 -15.58 35.28
CA ALA A 74 -19.77 -14.82 34.04
C ALA A 74 -20.70 -15.40 32.97
N LEU A 75 -21.28 -14.53 32.15
CA LEU A 75 -22.14 -14.93 31.04
C LEU A 75 -21.30 -15.27 29.81
N ASN A 76 -21.78 -16.21 29.00
CA ASN A 76 -21.16 -16.52 27.73
C ASN A 76 -21.49 -15.39 26.74
N PRO A 77 -20.49 -14.78 26.07
CA PRO A 77 -20.72 -13.67 25.15
C PRO A 77 -21.73 -13.98 24.02
N ASN A 78 -21.84 -15.25 23.60
CA ASN A 78 -22.76 -15.66 22.53
C ASN A 78 -24.20 -15.95 23.00
N ASP A 79 -24.46 -15.96 24.31
CA ASP A 79 -25.81 -16.21 24.83
C ASP A 79 -26.73 -15.04 24.50
N LYS A 80 -28.04 -15.30 24.48
CA LYS A 80 -29.04 -14.25 24.26
C LYS A 80 -29.33 -13.51 25.56
N ILE A 81 -29.44 -12.18 25.48
CA ILE A 81 -29.68 -11.32 26.65
C ILE A 81 -30.93 -11.76 27.41
N GLY A 82 -32.02 -12.06 26.69
CA GLY A 82 -33.29 -12.48 27.30
C GLY A 82 -33.24 -13.83 28.05
N GLN A 83 -32.16 -14.61 27.92
CA GLN A 83 -31.95 -15.81 28.72
C GLN A 83 -31.47 -15.49 30.14
N HIS A 84 -30.84 -14.33 30.32
CA HIS A 84 -30.13 -13.97 31.55
C HIS A 84 -30.68 -12.73 32.23
N PHE A 85 -31.44 -11.90 31.51
CA PHE A 85 -31.92 -10.61 32.00
C PHE A 85 -33.42 -10.41 31.75
N VAL A 86 -34.06 -9.70 32.68
CA VAL A 86 -35.40 -9.11 32.50
C VAL A 86 -35.34 -7.59 32.63
N ALA A 87 -36.39 -6.88 32.21
CA ALA A 87 -36.42 -5.43 32.26
C ALA A 87 -36.23 -4.92 33.71
N GLY A 88 -35.37 -3.92 33.87
CA GLY A 88 -34.95 -3.35 35.15
C GLY A 88 -33.76 -4.04 35.80
N ASP A 89 -33.26 -5.15 35.25
CA ASP A 89 -32.08 -5.82 35.80
C ASP A 89 -30.81 -4.97 35.69
N THR A 90 -29.81 -5.33 36.49
CA THR A 90 -28.49 -4.72 36.46
C THR A 90 -27.45 -5.75 36.07
N PHE A 91 -26.65 -5.46 35.05
CA PHE A 91 -25.48 -6.25 34.70
C PHE A 91 -24.22 -5.62 35.29
N GLY A 92 -23.33 -6.47 35.78
CA GLY A 92 -22.02 -6.07 36.26
C GLY A 92 -20.98 -6.25 35.18
N VAL A 93 -20.02 -5.32 35.09
CA VAL A 93 -18.89 -5.41 34.16
C VAL A 93 -17.56 -5.25 34.88
N TYR A 94 -16.56 -5.97 34.39
CA TYR A 94 -15.16 -5.80 34.75
C TYR A 94 -14.33 -5.85 33.47
N GLY A 95 -13.39 -4.91 33.35
CA GLY A 95 -12.61 -4.72 32.13
C GLY A 95 -11.42 -3.83 32.35
N ASP A 96 -10.64 -3.68 31.29
CA ASP A 96 -9.46 -2.83 31.26
C ASP A 96 -9.85 -1.43 30.75
N ILE A 97 -9.37 -0.40 31.44
CA ILE A 97 -9.53 1.00 31.04
C ILE A 97 -8.18 1.49 30.55
N SER A 98 -8.18 2.07 29.36
CA SER A 98 -6.99 2.70 28.78
C SER A 98 -7.34 4.09 28.26
N PRO A 99 -6.36 5.01 28.16
CA PRO A 99 -6.58 6.28 27.49
C PRO A 99 -7.12 6.01 26.09
N ALA A 100 -8.25 6.64 25.73
CA ALA A 100 -8.81 6.49 24.39
C ALA A 100 -7.74 6.93 23.40
N ARG A 101 -7.25 6.00 22.58
CA ARG A 101 -6.44 6.37 21.43
C ARG A 101 -7.45 6.95 20.44
N GLU A 102 -7.13 8.02 19.74
CA GLU A 102 -8.01 8.47 18.66
C GLU A 102 -8.11 7.34 17.62
N ARG A 103 -9.13 6.48 17.75
CA ARG A 103 -9.53 5.54 16.70
C ARG A 103 -10.35 6.36 15.73
N PHE A 104 -9.70 6.79 14.66
CA PHE A 104 -10.40 7.36 13.53
C PHE A 104 -11.32 6.27 12.98
N ALA A 105 -12.62 6.50 13.04
CA ALA A 105 -13.53 5.73 12.22
C ALA A 105 -12.99 5.82 10.78
N PRO A 106 -12.71 4.69 10.11
CA PRO A 106 -12.11 4.72 8.80
C PRO A 106 -13.01 5.53 7.86
N LYS A 107 -12.43 6.53 7.20
CA LYS A 107 -13.13 7.30 6.17
C LYS A 107 -13.55 6.35 5.04
N ALA A 108 -14.64 6.69 4.35
CA ALA A 108 -14.95 6.05 3.08
C ALA A 108 -13.76 6.22 2.12
N GLU A 109 -13.47 5.24 1.25
CA GLU A 109 -12.30 5.27 0.37
C GLU A 109 -12.22 6.54 -0.49
N GLU A 110 -13.37 7.09 -0.86
CA GLU A 110 -13.51 8.35 -1.60
C GLU A 110 -13.13 9.61 -0.81
N ASP A 111 -13.28 9.57 0.52
CA ASP A 111 -12.97 10.68 1.42
C ASP A 111 -11.53 10.63 1.96
N LYS A 112 -10.82 9.51 1.76
CA LYS A 112 -9.41 9.38 2.10
C LYS A 112 -8.56 10.33 1.25
N ILE A 113 -7.41 10.73 1.75
CA ILE A 113 -6.47 11.53 0.94
C ILE A 113 -5.59 10.55 0.13
N PRO A 114 -5.50 10.70 -1.21
CA PRO A 114 -4.65 9.85 -2.03
C PRO A 114 -3.17 10.13 -1.77
N VAL A 115 -2.39 9.06 -1.64
CA VAL A 115 -0.94 9.10 -1.44
C VAL A 115 -0.25 8.44 -2.63
N THR A 116 0.53 9.23 -3.37
CA THR A 116 1.31 8.74 -4.50
C THR A 116 2.78 8.63 -4.11
N ILE A 117 3.38 7.47 -4.36
CA ILE A 117 4.82 7.27 -4.17
C ILE A 117 5.52 7.56 -5.50
N LEU A 118 6.36 8.60 -5.54
CA LEU A 118 7.19 8.95 -6.68
C LEU A 118 8.58 8.32 -6.50
N THR A 119 8.90 7.36 -7.35
CA THR A 119 10.20 6.69 -7.40
C THR A 119 10.88 6.89 -8.75
N GLY A 120 12.11 6.38 -8.88
CA GLY A 120 12.87 6.43 -10.13
C GLY A 120 14.35 6.71 -9.89
N PHE A 121 15.17 6.18 -10.78
CA PHE A 121 16.63 6.19 -10.65
C PHE A 121 17.20 7.62 -10.52
N LEU A 122 18.37 7.75 -9.91
CA LEU A 122 19.01 9.06 -9.71
C LEU A 122 19.14 9.83 -11.03
N GLY A 123 18.78 11.11 -11.02
CA GLY A 123 18.82 11.98 -12.19
C GLY A 123 17.67 11.80 -13.18
N SER A 124 16.66 10.97 -12.90
CA SER A 124 15.45 10.82 -13.75
C SER A 124 14.61 12.09 -13.87
N GLY A 125 14.72 13.01 -12.90
CA GLY A 125 14.06 14.31 -12.89
C GLY A 125 12.93 14.47 -11.87
N LYS A 126 12.88 13.62 -10.82
CA LYS A 126 11.84 13.63 -9.77
C LYS A 126 11.68 15.01 -9.13
N THR A 127 12.76 15.58 -8.60
CA THR A 127 12.76 16.94 -8.03
C THR A 127 12.30 18.01 -9.03
N THR A 128 12.67 17.88 -10.31
CA THR A 128 12.21 18.80 -11.36
C THR A 128 10.69 18.72 -11.56
N LEU A 129 10.12 17.51 -11.55
CA LEU A 129 8.68 17.29 -11.61
C LEU A 129 7.97 17.86 -10.38
N LEU A 130 8.49 17.63 -9.17
CA LEU A 130 7.88 18.16 -7.94
C LEU A 130 7.91 19.69 -7.90
N ASN A 131 9.04 20.30 -8.27
CA ASN A 131 9.13 21.75 -8.41
C ASN A 131 8.12 22.30 -9.43
N TYR A 132 7.95 21.62 -10.57
CA TYR A 132 6.95 22.00 -11.56
C TYR A 132 5.52 21.92 -11.01
N ILE A 133 5.19 20.89 -10.23
CA ILE A 133 3.88 20.74 -9.60
C ILE A 133 3.63 21.87 -8.59
N LEU A 134 4.58 22.11 -7.67
CA LEU A 134 4.44 23.12 -6.62
C LEU A 134 4.36 24.56 -7.19
N GLN A 135 5.14 24.86 -8.24
CA GLN A 135 5.21 26.21 -8.80
C GLN A 135 4.13 26.52 -9.85
N GLU A 136 3.82 25.56 -10.72
CA GLU A 136 2.99 25.82 -11.91
C GLU A 136 1.60 25.17 -11.83
N GLN A 137 1.33 24.29 -10.85
CA GLN A 137 0.04 23.58 -10.71
C GLN A 137 -0.63 23.82 -9.34
N GLN A 138 -0.83 25.11 -9.03
CA GLN A 138 -1.37 25.58 -7.76
C GLN A 138 -2.90 25.46 -7.63
N ASP A 139 -3.59 24.91 -8.64
CA ASP A 139 -5.03 24.63 -8.59
C ASP A 139 -5.36 23.45 -7.67
N LYS A 140 -4.34 22.69 -7.25
CA LYS A 140 -4.43 21.57 -6.31
C LYS A 140 -3.56 21.80 -5.09
N LYS A 141 -4.07 21.43 -3.91
CA LYS A 141 -3.34 21.51 -2.63
C LYS A 141 -2.60 20.19 -2.40
N ILE A 142 -1.33 20.14 -2.78
CA ILE A 142 -0.53 18.92 -2.78
C ILE A 142 0.56 19.00 -1.73
N VAL A 143 0.58 18.05 -0.80
CA VAL A 143 1.68 17.95 0.18
C VAL A 143 2.78 17.08 -0.41
N VAL A 144 4.03 17.53 -0.33
CA VAL A 144 5.20 16.78 -0.83
C VAL A 144 6.10 16.38 0.35
N ILE A 145 6.50 15.11 0.40
CA ILE A 145 7.45 14.57 1.39
C ILE A 145 8.68 14.10 0.63
N GLU A 146 9.85 14.67 0.94
CA GLU A 146 11.14 14.29 0.34
C GLU A 146 11.92 13.35 1.28
N ASN A 147 12.37 12.21 0.79
CA ASN A 147 13.08 11.20 1.59
C ASN A 147 14.60 11.09 1.29
N GLU A 148 15.26 12.08 0.67
CA GLU A 148 16.66 11.97 0.24
C GLU A 148 17.71 12.51 1.23
N PHE A 149 18.71 11.69 1.54
CA PHE A 149 19.90 12.08 2.28
C PHE A 149 20.89 12.79 1.35
N GLY A 150 20.95 14.11 1.46
CA GLY A 150 22.09 14.93 1.01
C GLY A 150 22.29 15.04 -0.50
N GLU A 151 21.63 16.01 -1.13
CA GLU A 151 22.19 16.99 -2.07
C GLU A 151 21.06 17.92 -2.56
N ILE A 152 21.12 19.21 -2.14
CA ILE A 152 20.31 20.36 -2.58
C ILE A 152 18.81 20.08 -2.85
N SER A 153 18.02 20.40 -1.82
CA SER A 153 16.55 20.41 -1.70
C SER A 153 15.79 21.06 -2.86
N ILE A 154 14.48 20.78 -2.95
CA ILE A 154 13.49 21.72 -3.53
C ILE A 154 13.94 23.15 -3.23
N ASP A 155 13.99 23.99 -4.27
CA ASP A 155 14.67 25.28 -4.29
C ASP A 155 14.53 26.02 -2.95
N ASP A 156 15.65 26.41 -2.33
CA ASP A 156 15.69 27.16 -1.06
C ASP A 156 14.83 28.44 -1.11
N ALA A 157 14.57 28.94 -2.32
CA ALA A 157 13.67 30.05 -2.62
C ALA A 157 12.17 29.70 -2.42
N LEU A 158 11.77 28.43 -2.57
CA LEU A 158 10.43 27.93 -2.23
C LEU A 158 10.26 27.87 -0.71
N LEU A 159 11.27 27.40 0.04
CA LEU A 159 11.24 27.36 1.51
C LEU A 159 11.25 28.76 2.16
N LYS A 160 11.82 29.77 1.48
CA LYS A 160 12.00 31.15 2.00
C LYS A 160 10.91 32.14 1.57
N GLN A 161 9.91 31.73 0.79
CA GLN A 161 8.73 32.57 0.59
C GLN A 161 7.82 32.39 1.81
N ASP A 162 7.69 33.45 2.64
CA ASP A 162 6.77 33.59 3.78
C ASP A 162 5.27 33.54 3.38
N LYS A 163 4.92 32.65 2.44
CA LYS A 163 3.58 32.44 1.87
C LYS A 163 3.25 30.96 1.67
N LEU A 164 4.01 30.04 2.27
CA LEU A 164 3.64 28.62 2.28
C LEU A 164 2.40 28.45 3.17
N THR A 165 1.21 28.45 2.56
CA THR A 165 0.04 27.82 3.18
C THR A 165 0.29 26.31 3.25
N MET A 166 -0.38 25.55 4.14
CA MET A 166 -0.18 24.09 4.31
C MET A 166 -0.17 23.23 3.03
N ALA A 167 -0.62 23.79 1.90
CA ALA A 167 -0.48 23.25 0.55
C ALA A 167 0.97 23.07 0.07
N GLU A 168 2.00 23.47 0.84
CA GLU A 168 3.40 23.38 0.43
C GLU A 168 4.33 22.93 1.59
N LYS A 169 3.80 22.17 2.57
CA LYS A 169 4.61 21.69 3.70
C LYS A 169 5.57 20.57 3.26
N ILE A 170 6.79 20.95 2.91
CA ILE A 170 7.93 20.05 2.70
C ILE A 170 8.43 19.63 4.07
N LEU A 171 8.14 18.39 4.48
CA LEU A 171 8.76 17.79 5.67
C LEU A 171 10.11 17.21 5.26
N VAL A 172 11.18 17.92 5.61
CA VAL A 172 12.56 17.41 5.50
C VAL A 172 12.84 16.55 6.75
N MET A 173 13.16 15.28 6.54
CA MET A 173 13.42 14.33 7.63
C MET A 173 14.87 14.41 8.10
N ASP A 174 15.09 14.36 9.42
CA ASP A 174 16.42 14.46 10.01
C ASP A 174 17.24 13.17 9.89
N ASN A 175 18.56 13.35 9.85
CA ASN A 175 19.57 12.34 9.57
C ASN A 175 19.52 11.08 10.46
N GLY A 176 19.16 9.91 9.91
CA GLY A 176 19.29 8.61 10.60
C GLY A 176 19.35 7.37 9.70
N CYS A 177 20.50 6.68 9.67
CA CYS A 177 20.70 5.42 8.93
C CYS A 177 19.89 4.22 9.47
N MET A 178 19.78 3.20 8.60
CA MET A 178 19.21 1.85 8.76
C MET A 178 17.70 1.77 8.94
N CYS A 179 16.97 1.68 7.81
CA CYS A 179 15.67 1.03 7.49
C CYS A 179 14.47 1.03 8.49
N CYS A 180 14.67 1.18 9.79
CA CYS A 180 13.67 1.36 10.84
C CYS A 180 13.34 2.83 11.08
N THR A 181 14.34 3.73 11.01
CA THR A 181 14.18 5.17 11.24
C THR A 181 13.29 5.79 10.15
N ILE A 182 13.59 5.51 8.88
CA ILE A 182 12.80 5.99 7.72
C ILE A 182 11.32 5.58 7.81
N ARG A 183 11.02 4.36 8.29
CA ARG A 183 9.63 3.88 8.44
C ARG A 183 8.90 4.61 9.56
N GLY A 184 9.53 4.72 10.72
CA GLY A 184 8.97 5.43 11.87
C GLY A 184 8.82 6.92 11.60
N ASP A 185 9.81 7.52 10.94
CA ASP A 185 9.82 8.94 10.62
C ASP A 185 8.80 9.28 9.52
N LEU A 186 8.60 8.39 8.52
CA LEU A 186 7.55 8.56 7.51
C LEU A 186 6.16 8.45 8.15
N GLU A 187 5.95 7.46 9.02
CA GLU A 187 4.70 7.31 9.76
C GLU A 187 4.42 8.54 10.63
N ASN A 188 5.42 9.01 11.38
CA ASN A 188 5.29 10.19 12.23
C ASN A 188 5.05 11.46 11.39
N GLY A 189 5.74 11.61 10.26
CA GLY A 189 5.55 12.72 9.34
C GLY A 189 4.14 12.76 8.75
N LEU A 190 3.62 11.61 8.30
CA LEU A 190 2.25 11.49 7.80
C LEU A 190 1.22 11.79 8.90
N LYS A 191 1.43 11.29 10.13
CA LYS A 191 0.57 11.61 11.28
C LYS A 191 0.58 13.10 11.61
N GLN A 192 1.75 13.73 11.62
CA GLN A 192 1.90 15.16 11.86
C GLN A 192 1.14 15.97 10.79
N ILE A 193 1.25 15.60 9.52
CA ILE A 193 0.51 16.24 8.43
C ILE A 193 -1.00 16.14 8.68
N LEU A 194 -1.50 14.94 9.02
CA LEU A 194 -2.91 14.73 9.34
C LEU A 194 -3.38 15.58 10.53
N GLU A 195 -2.58 15.67 11.59
CA GLU A 195 -2.89 16.53 12.73
C GLU A 195 -2.96 18.01 12.35
N ASP A 196 -2.02 18.48 11.53
CA ASP A 196 -1.94 19.88 11.13
C ASP A 196 -3.11 20.27 10.22
N ILE A 197 -3.46 19.41 9.26
CA ILE A 197 -4.65 19.56 8.40
C ILE A 197 -5.90 19.75 9.26
N ARG A 198 -6.05 18.95 10.33
CA ARG A 198 -7.19 19.06 11.25
C ARG A 198 -7.16 20.35 12.07
N LYS A 199 -6.01 20.70 12.65
CA LYS A 199 -5.86 21.91 13.48
C LYS A 199 -6.22 23.17 12.69
N GLU A 200 -5.89 23.22 11.40
CA GLU A 200 -6.15 24.36 10.55
C GLU A 200 -7.52 24.33 9.86
N GLY A 201 -8.22 23.20 9.86
CA GLY A 201 -9.45 23.02 9.07
C GLY A 201 -9.21 23.11 7.56
N SER A 202 -7.97 22.85 7.13
CA SER A 202 -7.57 22.88 5.73
C SER A 202 -7.97 21.56 5.04
N SER A 203 -8.20 21.61 3.73
CA SER A 203 -8.32 20.41 2.89
C SER A 203 -7.07 20.25 2.04
N ILE A 204 -6.63 19.02 1.79
CA ILE A 204 -5.57 18.71 0.81
C ILE A 204 -6.10 17.74 -0.24
N ASP A 205 -5.63 17.88 -1.47
CA ASP A 205 -6.07 17.07 -2.61
C ASP A 205 -5.28 15.76 -2.72
N ALA A 206 -3.98 15.76 -2.39
CA ALA A 206 -3.13 14.57 -2.41
C ALA A 206 -1.83 14.77 -1.62
N ILE A 207 -1.17 13.65 -1.31
CA ILE A 207 0.20 13.61 -0.77
C ILE A 207 1.09 12.92 -1.80
N MET A 208 2.25 13.50 -2.11
CA MET A 208 3.28 12.88 -2.93
C MET A 208 4.52 12.59 -2.07
N ILE A 209 4.98 11.34 -2.09
CA ILE A 209 6.16 10.91 -1.34
C ILE A 209 7.27 10.61 -2.34
N GLU A 210 8.34 11.40 -2.35
CA GLU A 210 9.54 11.10 -3.12
C GLU A 210 10.41 10.08 -2.38
N THR A 211 10.76 9.00 -3.07
CA THR A 211 11.77 8.05 -2.61
C THR A 211 13.14 8.45 -3.16
N THR A 212 14.23 8.09 -2.47
CA THR A 212 15.58 8.31 -3.00
C THR A 212 15.78 7.61 -4.34
N GLY A 213 16.76 8.08 -5.14
CA GLY A 213 17.06 7.50 -6.45
C GLY A 213 17.35 5.99 -6.44
N MET A 214 17.76 5.45 -5.29
CA MET A 214 18.13 4.04 -5.09
C MET A 214 17.15 3.28 -4.19
N ALA A 215 16.08 3.92 -3.72
CA ALA A 215 15.15 3.28 -2.80
C ALA A 215 14.22 2.29 -3.53
N ASP A 216 14.01 1.14 -2.89
CA ASP A 216 12.94 0.21 -3.21
C ASP A 216 11.59 0.79 -2.72
N PRO A 217 10.58 0.95 -3.59
CA PRO A 217 9.25 1.43 -3.18
C PRO A 217 8.47 0.42 -2.31
N VAL A 218 8.78 -0.89 -2.37
CA VAL A 218 8.01 -1.95 -1.70
C VAL A 218 8.01 -1.80 -0.17
N PRO A 219 9.15 -1.57 0.52
CA PRO A 219 9.17 -1.28 1.95
C PRO A 219 8.26 -0.13 2.39
N ILE A 220 8.14 0.92 1.56
CA ILE A 220 7.33 2.11 1.86
C ILE A 220 5.85 1.75 1.74
N VAL A 221 5.47 1.10 0.64
CA VAL A 221 4.11 0.58 0.42
C VAL A 221 3.69 -0.35 1.57
N ARG A 222 4.54 -1.29 1.97
CA ARG A 222 4.24 -2.21 3.08
C ARG A 222 4.04 -1.47 4.39
N THR A 223 4.89 -0.49 4.69
CA THR A 223 4.77 0.32 5.92
C THR A 223 3.43 1.04 5.96
N PHE A 224 3.06 1.69 4.86
CA PHE A 224 1.78 2.38 4.73
C PHE A 224 0.60 1.41 4.90
N MET A 225 0.56 0.32 4.12
CA MET A 225 -0.57 -0.62 4.10
C MET A 225 -0.72 -1.41 5.41
N SER A 226 0.38 -1.61 6.15
CA SER A 226 0.37 -2.31 7.44
C SER A 226 -0.09 -1.45 8.62
N ASN A 227 -0.38 -0.16 8.40
CA ASN A 227 -0.73 0.77 9.45
C ASN A 227 -2.23 1.17 9.40
N PRO A 228 -3.08 0.64 10.29
CA PRO A 228 -4.50 0.97 10.33
C PRO A 228 -4.80 2.45 10.57
N GLN A 229 -3.94 3.17 11.29
CA GLN A 229 -4.15 4.59 11.58
C GLN A 229 -3.95 5.44 10.33
N LEU A 230 -2.95 5.11 9.52
CA LEU A 230 -2.72 5.78 8.24
C LEU A 230 -3.82 5.41 7.24
N THR A 231 -4.11 4.12 7.08
CA THR A 231 -5.10 3.62 6.12
C THR A 231 -6.55 4.00 6.45
N ALA A 232 -6.84 4.45 7.68
CA ALA A 232 -8.14 5.02 8.04
C ALA A 232 -8.39 6.39 7.40
N GLU A 233 -7.34 7.16 7.12
CA GLU A 233 -7.41 8.57 6.68
C GLU A 233 -6.81 8.80 5.28
N LEU A 234 -5.86 7.95 4.90
CA LEU A 234 -5.09 8.01 3.67
C LEU A 234 -5.33 6.72 2.87
N ARG A 235 -5.29 6.82 1.54
CA ARG A 235 -5.24 5.65 0.65
C ARG A 235 -3.96 5.66 -0.17
N LEU A 236 -3.36 4.50 -0.39
CA LEU A 236 -2.28 4.38 -1.35
C LEU A 236 -2.88 4.47 -2.75
N ASP A 237 -2.50 5.50 -3.49
CA ASP A 237 -3.10 5.83 -4.77
C ASP A 237 -2.39 5.10 -5.92
N ALA A 238 -1.08 5.26 -6.01
CA ALA A 238 -0.22 4.60 -6.99
C ALA A 238 1.27 4.72 -6.63
N VAL A 239 2.07 3.81 -7.16
CA VAL A 239 3.52 3.93 -7.32
C VAL A 239 3.82 4.43 -8.73
N VAL A 240 4.42 5.61 -8.83
CA VAL A 240 4.82 6.23 -10.09
C VAL A 240 6.33 6.21 -10.22
N ALA A 241 6.85 5.58 -11.26
CA ALA A 241 8.29 5.59 -11.57
C ALA A 241 8.63 6.62 -12.65
N MET A 242 9.62 7.46 -12.37
CA MET A 242 10.20 8.37 -13.35
C MET A 242 11.42 7.73 -14.02
N ALA A 243 11.37 7.55 -15.33
CA ALA A 243 12.41 6.93 -16.13
C ALA A 243 13.10 7.96 -17.03
N ASP A 244 14.43 8.00 -17.01
CA ASP A 244 15.23 8.79 -17.94
C ASP A 244 15.34 8.05 -19.27
N ALA A 245 14.63 8.50 -20.30
CA ALA A 245 14.57 7.81 -21.59
C ALA A 245 15.96 7.64 -22.25
N LYS A 246 16.92 8.53 -21.98
CA LYS A 246 18.28 8.44 -22.52
C LYS A 246 19.12 7.35 -21.86
N ASN A 247 18.92 7.15 -20.55
CA ASN A 247 19.84 6.34 -19.74
C ASN A 247 19.20 5.03 -19.24
N ILE A 248 17.88 4.89 -19.28
CA ILE A 248 17.16 3.79 -18.61
C ILE A 248 17.58 2.41 -19.11
N THR A 249 17.80 2.21 -20.42
CA THR A 249 18.18 0.89 -20.95
C THR A 249 19.48 0.38 -20.32
N GLY A 250 20.49 1.24 -20.21
CA GLY A 250 21.74 0.88 -19.53
C GLY A 250 21.52 0.58 -18.05
N ARG A 251 20.69 1.36 -17.36
CA ARG A 251 20.36 1.11 -15.95
C ARG A 251 19.64 -0.22 -15.72
N LEU A 252 18.80 -0.64 -16.65
CA LEU A 252 18.10 -1.93 -16.60
C LEU A 252 19.04 -3.12 -16.85
N GLU A 253 20.24 -2.88 -17.39
CA GLU A 253 21.25 -3.89 -17.72
C GLU A 253 22.46 -3.86 -16.78
N ASP A 254 22.52 -2.88 -15.86
CA ASP A 254 23.58 -2.77 -14.87
C ASP A 254 23.73 -4.09 -14.10
N GLN A 255 24.95 -4.64 -14.12
CA GLN A 255 25.27 -5.89 -13.42
C GLN A 255 25.27 -5.63 -11.92
N VAL A 256 24.43 -6.37 -11.20
CA VAL A 256 24.38 -6.36 -9.75
C VAL A 256 25.09 -7.58 -9.18
N GLU A 257 25.66 -7.44 -7.99
CA GLU A 257 26.28 -8.54 -7.25
C GLU A 257 25.26 -9.68 -7.02
N GLU A 258 25.75 -10.91 -6.96
CA GLU A 258 24.91 -12.08 -6.72
C GLU A 258 24.11 -11.92 -5.40
N GLY A 259 22.79 -12.05 -5.49
CA GLY A 259 21.88 -11.85 -4.35
C GLY A 259 21.36 -10.43 -4.15
N LYS A 260 21.79 -9.45 -4.96
CA LYS A 260 21.20 -8.11 -5.01
C LYS A 260 20.24 -7.99 -6.20
N VAL A 261 19.31 -7.03 -6.10
CA VAL A 261 18.35 -6.74 -7.16
C VAL A 261 18.71 -5.42 -7.82
N ASN A 262 18.58 -5.34 -9.14
CA ASN A 262 18.73 -4.10 -9.88
C ASN A 262 17.58 -3.14 -9.54
N GLU A 263 17.91 -1.99 -8.95
CA GLU A 263 16.95 -1.02 -8.42
C GLU A 263 16.13 -0.38 -9.54
N ALA A 264 16.75 -0.03 -10.67
CA ALA A 264 16.04 0.53 -11.82
C ALA A 264 15.02 -0.47 -12.39
N TYR A 265 15.40 -1.75 -12.43
CA TYR A 265 14.49 -2.83 -12.82
C TYR A 265 13.30 -2.92 -11.87
N GLN A 266 13.54 -2.93 -10.55
CA GLN A 266 12.47 -2.99 -9.55
C GLN A 266 11.52 -1.80 -9.61
N GLN A 267 12.07 -0.59 -9.73
CA GLN A 267 11.27 0.64 -9.84
C GLN A 267 10.35 0.59 -11.07
N VAL A 268 10.83 0.11 -12.22
CA VAL A 268 10.00 -0.08 -13.42
C VAL A 268 8.98 -1.21 -13.23
N ALA A 269 9.41 -2.35 -12.66
CA ALA A 269 8.55 -3.52 -12.49
C ALA A 269 7.40 -3.29 -11.51
N PHE A 270 7.61 -2.49 -10.46
CA PHE A 270 6.63 -2.25 -9.40
C PHE A 270 5.75 -1.01 -9.64
N ALA A 271 6.02 -0.23 -10.68
CA ALA A 271 5.25 0.97 -10.96
C ALA A 271 3.87 0.65 -11.54
N ASP A 272 2.83 1.32 -11.05
CA ASP A 272 1.51 1.34 -11.68
C ASP A 272 1.51 2.29 -12.89
N LYS A 273 2.41 3.29 -12.86
CA LYS A 273 2.56 4.28 -13.92
C LYS A 273 4.00 4.70 -14.08
N ILE A 274 4.43 4.86 -15.33
CA ILE A 274 5.81 5.23 -15.67
C ILE A 274 5.80 6.56 -16.42
N ILE A 275 6.55 7.54 -15.92
CA ILE A 275 6.82 8.78 -16.64
C ILE A 275 8.13 8.59 -17.41
N LEU A 276 8.04 8.48 -18.73
CA LEU A 276 9.19 8.42 -19.61
C LEU A 276 9.66 9.84 -19.95
N ASN A 277 10.60 10.34 -19.16
CA ASN A 277 11.10 11.72 -19.22
C ASN A 277 12.34 11.86 -20.12
N LYS A 278 12.66 13.10 -20.50
CA LYS A 278 13.81 13.48 -21.34
C LYS A 278 13.76 12.94 -22.76
N LEU A 279 12.55 12.79 -23.31
CA LEU A 279 12.34 12.37 -24.70
C LEU A 279 12.97 13.34 -25.72
N ASP A 280 13.25 14.58 -25.33
CA ASP A 280 13.97 15.56 -26.14
C ASP A 280 15.46 15.23 -26.36
N LEU A 281 16.01 14.25 -25.63
CA LEU A 281 17.42 13.86 -25.72
C LEU A 281 17.66 12.61 -26.58
N ILE A 282 16.61 11.99 -27.12
CA ILE A 282 16.69 10.77 -27.91
C ILE A 282 15.87 10.87 -29.20
N THR A 283 16.17 10.02 -30.15
CA THR A 283 15.45 9.87 -31.41
C THR A 283 14.15 9.08 -31.23
N MET A 284 13.27 9.12 -32.24
CA MET A 284 12.03 8.33 -32.24
C MET A 284 12.31 6.82 -32.13
N ASP A 285 13.30 6.32 -32.87
CA ASP A 285 13.64 4.89 -32.89
C ASP A 285 14.15 4.42 -31.51
N GLU A 286 14.99 5.23 -30.86
CA GLU A 286 15.45 4.98 -29.49
C GLU A 286 14.28 5.00 -28.50
N ALA A 287 13.35 5.96 -28.64
CA ALA A 287 12.19 6.06 -27.75
C ALA A 287 11.26 4.84 -27.87
N ILE A 288 11.08 4.32 -29.08
CA ILE A 288 10.32 3.07 -29.33
C ILE A 288 11.03 1.89 -28.65
N ALA A 289 12.33 1.73 -28.87
CA ALA A 289 13.11 0.65 -28.27
C ALA A 289 13.08 0.69 -26.73
N VAL A 290 13.20 1.87 -26.13
CA VAL A 290 13.10 2.07 -24.67
C VAL A 290 11.71 1.70 -24.16
N LYS A 291 10.65 2.14 -24.85
CA LYS A 291 9.27 1.82 -24.49
C LYS A 291 9.02 0.31 -24.54
N ASP A 292 9.49 -0.36 -25.59
CA ASP A 292 9.34 -1.81 -25.75
C ASP A 292 10.09 -2.54 -24.64
N ARG A 293 11.31 -2.11 -24.32
CA ARG A 293 12.08 -2.67 -23.19
C ARG A 293 11.37 -2.51 -21.85
N ILE A 294 10.74 -1.35 -21.60
CA ILE A 294 9.93 -1.12 -20.40
C ILE A 294 8.72 -2.05 -20.38
N ARG A 295 8.06 -2.27 -21.53
CA ARG A 295 6.90 -3.16 -21.65
C ARG A 295 7.24 -4.63 -21.42
N ASP A 296 8.43 -5.07 -21.80
CA ASP A 296 8.91 -6.42 -21.49
C ASP A 296 8.98 -6.67 -19.98
N ILE A 297 9.30 -5.63 -19.21
CA ILE A 297 9.39 -5.70 -17.75
C ILE A 297 8.02 -5.51 -17.10
N ASN A 298 7.27 -4.50 -17.54
CA ASN A 298 5.98 -4.13 -16.97
C ASN A 298 4.95 -3.90 -18.07
N LYS A 299 4.12 -4.92 -18.29
CA LYS A 299 3.07 -4.90 -19.31
C LYS A 299 1.88 -4.01 -18.93
N TYR A 300 1.65 -3.79 -17.64
CA TYR A 300 0.43 -3.17 -17.13
C TYR A 300 0.56 -1.67 -16.90
N ALA A 301 1.77 -1.17 -16.60
CA ALA A 301 1.95 0.26 -16.32
C ALA A 301 1.55 1.17 -17.48
N LYS A 302 0.80 2.25 -17.19
CA LYS A 302 0.59 3.33 -18.17
C LYS A 302 1.91 4.09 -18.35
N ILE A 303 2.36 4.28 -19.59
CA ILE A 303 3.59 5.03 -19.88
C ILE A 303 3.21 6.44 -20.36
N LEU A 304 3.61 7.46 -19.62
CA LEU A 304 3.40 8.87 -19.94
C LEU A 304 4.66 9.50 -20.52
N PRO A 305 4.60 10.09 -21.72
CA PRO A 305 5.74 10.80 -22.28
C PRO A 305 5.93 12.15 -21.57
N ALA A 306 7.17 12.53 -21.29
CA ALA A 306 7.50 13.80 -20.67
C ALA A 306 8.82 14.41 -21.17
N VAL A 307 8.88 15.73 -21.10
CA VAL A 307 10.09 16.54 -21.32
C VAL A 307 10.23 17.49 -20.13
N LYS A 308 11.43 17.57 -19.56
CA LYS A 308 11.73 18.41 -18.37
C LYS A 308 10.79 18.18 -17.18
N GLY A 309 10.32 16.93 -16.99
CA GLY A 309 9.44 16.58 -15.87
C GLY A 309 8.06 17.25 -15.92
N ARG A 310 7.63 17.77 -17.07
CA ARG A 310 6.32 18.46 -17.18
C ARG A 310 5.19 17.47 -17.39
N VAL A 311 4.55 17.06 -16.30
CA VAL A 311 3.36 16.19 -16.28
C VAL A 311 2.29 16.79 -15.37
N LYS A 312 1.02 16.78 -15.78
CA LYS A 312 -0.09 17.28 -14.97
C LYS A 312 -0.25 16.43 -13.70
N VAL A 313 -0.45 17.07 -12.55
CA VAL A 313 -0.65 16.40 -11.26
C VAL A 313 -1.89 15.52 -11.26
N THR A 314 -2.90 15.86 -12.06
CA THR A 314 -4.09 15.01 -12.26
C THR A 314 -3.80 13.68 -12.94
N GLU A 315 -2.65 13.54 -13.59
CA GLU A 315 -2.18 12.23 -14.09
C GLU A 315 -1.41 11.45 -13.01
N LEU A 316 -1.06 12.08 -11.88
CA LEU A 316 -0.21 11.52 -10.83
C LEU A 316 -0.93 11.32 -9.50
N ALA A 317 -2.10 11.93 -9.33
CA ALA A 317 -2.92 11.86 -8.13
C ALA A 317 -4.34 11.40 -8.46
N ASN A 318 -4.92 10.65 -7.52
CA ASN A 318 -6.23 10.02 -7.62
C ASN A 318 -6.35 9.01 -8.79
N ILE A 319 -5.29 8.25 -9.04
CA ILE A 319 -5.20 7.18 -10.04
C ILE A 319 -5.98 5.94 -9.61
N ARG A 320 -6.06 5.66 -8.30
CA ARG A 320 -6.71 4.48 -7.70
C ARG A 320 -6.18 3.13 -8.21
N ALA A 321 -4.86 3.01 -8.40
CA ALA A 321 -4.23 1.79 -8.90
C ALA A 321 -4.36 0.60 -7.92
N HIS A 322 -4.50 0.88 -6.62
CA HIS A 322 -4.62 -0.14 -5.57
C HIS A 322 -6.06 -0.32 -5.04
N ASP A 323 -7.06 0.23 -5.72
CA ASP A 323 -8.46 0.07 -5.33
C ASP A 323 -8.93 -1.36 -5.67
N MET A 324 -9.30 -2.14 -4.65
CA MET A 324 -9.75 -3.53 -4.81
C MET A 324 -10.98 -3.65 -5.72
N THR A 325 -11.76 -2.58 -5.89
CA THR A 325 -12.90 -2.55 -6.82
C THR A 325 -12.48 -2.54 -8.28
N ASN A 326 -11.30 -2.01 -8.61
CA ASN A 326 -10.76 -2.00 -9.97
C ASN A 326 -10.30 -3.38 -10.43
N PHE A 327 -9.80 -4.22 -9.52
CA PHE A 327 -9.43 -5.60 -9.82
C PHE A 327 -10.64 -6.47 -10.23
N VAL A 328 -11.82 -6.23 -9.63
CA VAL A 328 -13.03 -6.98 -9.96
C VAL A 328 -13.60 -6.55 -11.32
N ASN A 329 -13.45 -5.28 -11.70
CA ASN A 329 -13.95 -4.79 -12.99
C ASN A 329 -13.04 -5.17 -14.16
N GLU A 330 -11.72 -5.17 -13.99
CA GLU A 330 -10.80 -5.56 -15.07
C GLU A 330 -10.92 -7.04 -15.48
N ASP A 331 -11.24 -7.94 -14.54
CA ASP A 331 -11.47 -9.35 -14.85
C ASP A 331 -12.82 -9.55 -15.57
N LEU A 332 -13.84 -8.76 -15.22
CA LEU A 332 -15.16 -8.78 -15.89
C LEU A 332 -15.10 -8.18 -17.31
N GLU A 333 -14.30 -7.13 -17.53
CA GLU A 333 -14.10 -6.54 -18.87
C GLU A 333 -13.28 -7.46 -19.79
N LYS A 334 -12.28 -8.18 -19.25
CA LYS A 334 -11.51 -9.18 -20.01
C LYS A 334 -12.33 -10.43 -20.37
N GLU A 335 -13.31 -10.81 -19.54
CA GLU A 335 -14.25 -11.88 -19.89
C GLU A 335 -15.30 -11.42 -20.93
N ALA A 336 -15.68 -10.14 -20.92
CA ALA A 336 -16.62 -9.57 -21.89
C ALA A 336 -16.02 -9.40 -23.30
N GLU A 337 -14.70 -9.20 -23.44
CA GLU A 337 -14.02 -9.11 -24.75
C GLU A 337 -13.82 -10.48 -25.45
N VAL A 338 -14.12 -11.60 -24.78
CA VAL A 338 -14.00 -12.96 -25.36
C VAL A 338 -15.37 -13.54 -25.76
N ALA A 339 -16.45 -12.78 -25.66
CA ALA A 339 -17.76 -13.20 -26.17
C ALA A 339 -17.89 -12.85 -27.67
N PRO A 340 -18.05 -13.83 -28.59
CA PRO A 340 -18.33 -13.52 -29.98
C PRO A 340 -19.83 -13.23 -30.14
N GLU A 341 -20.21 -11.96 -30.35
CA GLU A 341 -21.50 -11.59 -30.94
C GLU A 341 -21.40 -11.79 -32.47
N LEU A 342 -22.08 -12.78 -33.08
CA LEU A 342 -23.47 -12.79 -33.59
C LEU A 342 -23.68 -11.67 -34.63
N GLU A 343 -24.20 -11.82 -35.85
CA GLU A 343 -25.19 -12.70 -36.50
C GLU A 343 -25.29 -12.27 -37.98
N HIS A 344 -25.98 -13.06 -38.83
CA HIS A 344 -27.06 -12.66 -39.78
C HIS A 344 -27.03 -13.48 -41.08
N GLY A 345 -28.13 -14.19 -41.33
CA GLY A 345 -28.32 -15.06 -42.48
C GLY A 345 -28.76 -14.34 -43.76
N HIS A 346 -28.49 -14.98 -44.89
CA HIS A 346 -29.27 -14.86 -46.12
C HIS A 346 -29.36 -16.23 -46.79
N GLY A 347 -30.59 -16.66 -47.09
CA GLY A 347 -30.86 -17.84 -47.90
C GLY A 347 -30.58 -17.60 -49.39
N GLY A 348 -30.19 -18.66 -50.08
CA GLY A 348 -29.96 -18.69 -51.52
C GLY A 348 -29.46 -20.05 -51.98
N ASP A 349 -30.38 -20.78 -52.61
CA ASP A 349 -30.31 -22.11 -53.23
C ASP A 349 -29.12 -22.32 -54.21
N HIS A 350 -28.47 -23.49 -54.16
CA HIS A 350 -28.25 -24.45 -55.27
C HIS A 350 -27.02 -25.35 -55.09
N GLY A 351 -27.22 -26.64 -55.41
CA GLY A 351 -26.22 -27.43 -56.15
C GLY A 351 -25.54 -28.56 -55.37
N GLY A 352 -26.04 -29.78 -55.57
CA GLY A 352 -25.51 -31.01 -54.97
C GLY A 352 -24.23 -31.59 -55.62
N HIS A 353 -24.10 -32.91 -55.43
CA HIS A 353 -22.94 -33.81 -55.58
C HIS A 353 -22.13 -33.93 -54.27
N GLY A 354 -21.93 -35.10 -53.68
CA GLY A 354 -22.09 -36.47 -54.14
C GLY A 354 -20.92 -37.31 -53.60
N ASP A 355 -21.26 -38.44 -52.98
CA ASP A 355 -20.46 -39.65 -52.79
C ASP A 355 -19.26 -39.68 -51.85
N GLY A 356 -19.23 -40.72 -51.00
CA GLY A 356 -17.97 -41.35 -50.61
C GLY A 356 -17.87 -41.94 -49.20
N HIS A 357 -18.38 -43.16 -49.03
CA HIS A 357 -18.09 -44.19 -48.00
C HIS A 357 -16.65 -44.18 -47.41
N GLY A 358 -16.34 -44.69 -46.22
CA GLY A 358 -17.04 -45.52 -45.24
C GLY A 358 -16.10 -45.97 -44.11
N HIS A 359 -16.68 -46.60 -43.07
CA HIS A 359 -16.23 -47.76 -42.25
C HIS A 359 -14.73 -48.12 -42.17
N ASP A 360 -14.12 -48.65 -41.11
CA ASP A 360 -14.53 -49.17 -39.79
C ASP A 360 -13.20 -49.53 -39.04
N GLU A 361 -13.28 -49.71 -37.72
CA GLU A 361 -12.68 -50.80 -36.88
C GLU A 361 -11.22 -51.26 -37.24
N SER A 362 -10.19 -51.27 -36.38
CA SER A 362 -10.01 -51.86 -35.04
C SER A 362 -8.66 -52.62 -35.03
N CYS A 363 -8.07 -52.80 -33.84
CA CYS A 363 -7.11 -53.86 -33.47
C CYS A 363 -5.67 -53.79 -34.05
N THR A 364 -4.58 -54.18 -33.41
CA THR A 364 -4.14 -54.61 -32.06
C THR A 364 -2.65 -54.94 -32.25
N GLU A 365 -1.81 -54.70 -31.23
CA GLU A 365 -0.57 -55.46 -30.88
C GLU A 365 0.54 -55.63 -31.96
N ASP A 366 1.81 -55.89 -31.68
CA ASP A 366 2.78 -55.75 -30.59
C ASP A 366 4.15 -56.10 -31.25
N HIS A 367 5.26 -55.90 -30.54
CA HIS A 367 6.57 -56.54 -30.68
C HIS A 367 7.78 -55.63 -30.94
N GLY A 368 8.63 -55.56 -29.90
CA GLY A 368 10.10 -55.78 -29.92
C GLY A 368 10.95 -54.74 -30.66
N GLY A 369 11.97 -54.11 -30.07
CA GLY A 369 12.95 -54.63 -29.13
C GLY A 369 14.36 -54.46 -29.73
N SER A 370 15.34 -54.07 -28.90
CA SER A 370 16.78 -53.82 -29.17
C SER A 370 17.08 -52.50 -29.92
N GLY A 371 18.02 -51.64 -29.51
CA GLY A 371 19.19 -51.78 -28.65
C GLY A 371 20.42 -51.40 -29.47
N HIS A 372 21.11 -50.31 -29.14
CA HIS A 372 22.52 -50.12 -29.49
C HIS A 372 23.18 -49.03 -28.65
N GLU A 373 24.20 -49.45 -27.90
CA GLU A 373 25.25 -48.65 -27.28
C GLU A 373 26.20 -48.07 -28.34
N GLY A 374 26.92 -47.01 -27.97
CA GLY A 374 28.02 -46.42 -28.75
C GLY A 374 28.76 -45.33 -27.97
N ASP A 375 29.63 -45.76 -27.07
CA ASP A 375 30.67 -45.00 -26.36
C ASP A 375 31.76 -44.50 -27.33
N HIS A 376 32.31 -43.30 -27.08
CA HIS A 376 33.68 -42.92 -27.46
C HIS A 376 34.17 -41.74 -26.59
N GLY A 377 35.16 -42.03 -25.74
CA GLY A 377 35.91 -41.06 -24.96
C GLY A 377 37.21 -40.54 -25.61
N GLY A 378 37.94 -39.74 -24.81
CA GLY A 378 39.30 -39.23 -25.03
C GLY A 378 39.35 -37.69 -24.98
N GLY A 379 40.08 -36.99 -24.10
CA GLY A 379 41.17 -37.35 -23.20
C GLY A 379 42.49 -36.69 -23.63
N HIS A 380 42.81 -35.50 -23.11
CA HIS A 380 44.15 -34.89 -22.99
C HIS A 380 44.04 -33.76 -21.92
N GLY A 381 44.87 -33.60 -20.88
CA GLY A 381 46.12 -34.24 -20.49
C GLY A 381 47.27 -33.22 -20.40
N SER A 382 47.54 -32.71 -19.17
CA SER A 382 48.81 -32.14 -18.67
C SER A 382 49.22 -30.73 -19.15
N GLY A 383 49.85 -29.84 -18.38
CA GLY A 383 50.45 -29.87 -17.04
C GLY A 383 51.62 -28.85 -16.94
N HIS A 384 51.92 -28.42 -15.70
CA HIS A 384 53.14 -27.75 -15.19
C HIS A 384 53.27 -26.21 -15.14
N GLY A 385 53.73 -25.73 -13.97
CA GLY A 385 54.46 -24.46 -13.85
C GLY A 385 54.49 -23.78 -12.47
N THR A 386 55.20 -24.35 -11.50
CA THR A 386 55.57 -23.76 -10.19
C THR A 386 56.49 -22.53 -10.30
N GLY A 387 56.41 -21.58 -9.36
CA GLY A 387 57.46 -20.55 -9.17
C GLY A 387 57.24 -19.58 -8.00
N HIS A 388 58.11 -19.67 -7.00
CA HIS A 388 58.21 -18.85 -5.78
C HIS A 388 58.61 -17.37 -6.02
N GLY A 389 58.32 -16.50 -5.05
CA GLY A 389 58.97 -15.18 -4.92
C GLY A 389 58.56 -14.39 -3.67
N THR A 390 59.32 -14.58 -2.58
CA THR A 390 59.35 -13.73 -1.36
C THR A 390 59.99 -12.37 -1.63
N GLY A 391 59.54 -11.29 -0.96
CA GLY A 391 60.25 -10.01 -0.94
C GLY A 391 59.69 -8.98 0.05
N HIS A 392 60.45 -8.70 1.10
CA HIS A 392 60.23 -7.70 2.15
C HIS A 392 60.21 -6.25 1.66
N GLY A 393 59.56 -5.36 2.42
CA GLY A 393 59.73 -3.91 2.31
C GLY A 393 59.04 -3.11 3.42
N THR A 394 59.77 -2.87 4.51
CA THR A 394 59.46 -1.94 5.61
C THR A 394 59.52 -0.47 5.16
N GLY A 395 58.70 0.41 5.75
CA GLY A 395 58.86 1.87 5.60
C GLY A 395 57.98 2.69 6.55
N HIS A 396 58.62 3.29 7.55
CA HIS A 396 58.10 4.21 8.57
C HIS A 396 57.68 5.61 8.04
N GLY A 397 56.88 6.33 8.84
CA GLY A 397 56.88 7.81 8.92
C GLY A 397 55.48 8.40 9.21
N THR A 398 55.05 8.55 10.47
CA THR A 398 55.16 9.76 11.34
C THR A 398 54.57 11.05 10.78
N GLY A 399 53.70 11.69 11.56
CA GLY A 399 53.81 13.14 11.81
C GLY A 399 52.57 14.00 11.58
N HIS A 400 51.89 14.31 12.69
CA HIS A 400 51.13 15.51 13.04
C HIS A 400 50.95 16.66 12.04
N GLY A 401 49.70 17.16 12.03
CA GLY A 401 49.27 18.51 11.66
C GLY A 401 47.82 18.68 12.06
#